data_AF-A0A1F5CG05-F1
#
_entry.id   AF-A0A1F5CG05-F1
#
_cell.length_a   1.000
_cell.length_b   1.000
_cell.length_c   1.000
_cell.angle_alpha   90.00
_cell.angle_beta   90.00
_cell.angle_gamma   90.00
#
_symmetry.space_group_name_H-M   'P 1'
#
loop_
_entity.id
_entity.type
_entity.pdbx_description
1 polymer ?
#
loop_
_entity_poly.entity_id
_entity_poly.type
_entity_poly.pdbx_seq_one_letter_code
_entity_poly.pdbx_strand_id
1 'polypeptide(L)'
;MRYKILIIFIFFALPFGSLYAQTDENDILREQIKAKEEEIKKLEAEEIKYKEALVGKQNQAKTLKDQIATIDNQIKRLQTDLKITQAKISKTESNINLHSRAIKEKGKEIKNRKSSIGETIRFLERSDNEGLLALILKSKKFSSFLSENQYLIGLQSGLYNNLVSLIQAKGELEELVREENGLKNELGELKGSLIIKNRLVVNQKQEKNNLLKETKNQEIEYQKIISKIQIRQAEIQKDIFELENKLRGEVGGVPKPRPGALAWPVLGRITQGYGPTSVTGFYNDAYRFHNGVDIAAYYGAPIMSSLDGIVAAVGDNGKYVYGKWVAVRHNNGLTTLYTHLSERTVNIGQSVRQGQIIGYEGSTGFVTGPHLHFTVYSTNTFRVENRWFGPLPLGGSINPFDYLL
;
A
#
# COMPACT_ATOMS: atom_id res chain seq x y z
N MET A 1 -60.04 -63.45 57.49
CA MET A 1 -59.71 -63.79 56.08
C MET A 1 -58.43 -63.04 55.74
N ARG A 2 -57.28 -63.73 55.51
CA ARG A 2 -56.81 -64.25 54.19
C ARG A 2 -56.53 -63.09 53.22
N TYR A 3 -55.33 -62.78 52.73
CA TYR A 3 -54.05 -63.51 52.55
C TYR A 3 -52.84 -62.57 52.71
N LYS A 4 -51.72 -63.09 53.24
CA LYS A 4 -50.38 -62.52 53.13
C LYS A 4 -49.73 -63.06 51.84
N ILE A 5 -49.20 -62.19 50.98
CA ILE A 5 -48.31 -62.57 49.88
C ILE A 5 -46.89 -62.20 50.29
N LEU A 6 -46.06 -63.23 50.38
CA LEU A 6 -44.63 -63.20 50.67
C LEU A 6 -43.90 -63.08 49.32
N ILE A 7 -43.22 -61.97 49.05
CA ILE A 7 -42.29 -61.86 47.91
C ILE A 7 -40.88 -61.75 48.47
N ILE A 8 -40.12 -62.81 48.22
CA ILE A 8 -38.71 -62.97 48.55
C ILE A 8 -37.89 -62.16 47.54
N PHE A 9 -37.21 -61.11 47.98
CA PHE A 9 -36.17 -60.45 47.18
C PHE A 9 -34.84 -61.16 47.41
N ILE A 10 -34.39 -61.91 46.40
CA ILE A 10 -33.05 -62.49 46.33
C ILE A 10 -32.06 -61.35 46.11
N PHE A 11 -31.18 -61.14 47.10
CA PHE A 11 -30.07 -60.20 47.05
C PHE A 11 -28.97 -60.79 46.17
N PHE A 12 -28.88 -60.38 44.91
CA PHE A 12 -27.73 -60.71 44.05
C PHE A 12 -26.63 -59.68 44.33
N ALA A 13 -25.66 -60.06 45.16
CA ALA A 13 -24.43 -59.30 45.33
C ALA A 13 -23.56 -59.47 44.08
N LEU A 14 -23.63 -58.52 43.14
CA LEU A 14 -22.66 -58.42 42.07
C LEU A 14 -21.39 -57.75 42.62
N PRO A 15 -20.20 -58.32 42.40
CA PRO A 15 -18.96 -57.67 42.78
C PRO A 15 -18.79 -56.45 41.87
N PHE A 16 -18.71 -55.26 42.47
CA PHE A 16 -18.21 -54.06 41.81
C PHE A 16 -16.74 -54.30 41.49
N GLY A 17 -16.48 -54.88 40.32
CA GLY A 17 -15.16 -54.83 39.69
C GLY A 17 -14.93 -53.40 39.23
N SER A 18 -13.95 -52.74 39.83
CA SER A 18 -13.42 -51.47 39.34
C SER A 18 -12.84 -51.69 37.95
N LEU A 19 -13.64 -51.44 36.90
CA LEU A 19 -13.09 -51.21 35.56
C LEU A 19 -12.40 -49.84 35.59
N TYR A 20 -11.09 -49.86 35.88
CA TYR A 20 -10.22 -48.80 35.41
C TYR A 20 -10.18 -48.91 33.89
N ALA A 21 -10.94 -48.04 33.20
CA ALA A 21 -10.74 -47.82 31.78
C ALA A 21 -9.35 -47.21 31.61
N GLN A 22 -8.39 -48.06 31.24
CA GLN A 22 -7.07 -47.64 30.81
C GLN A 22 -7.27 -46.92 29.47
N THR A 23 -7.43 -45.60 29.49
CA THR A 23 -7.40 -44.77 28.28
C THR A 23 -6.07 -45.04 27.60
N ASP A 24 -6.16 -45.56 26.37
CA ASP A 24 -5.01 -45.88 25.55
C ASP A 24 -4.19 -44.59 25.32
N GLU A 25 -2.87 -44.64 25.45
CA GLU A 25 -1.99 -43.48 25.26
C GLU A 25 -2.24 -42.82 23.88
N ASN A 26 -2.62 -43.65 22.91
CA ASN A 26 -3.02 -43.27 21.57
C ASN A 26 -4.31 -42.43 21.53
N ASP A 27 -5.28 -42.64 22.43
CA ASP A 27 -6.51 -41.84 22.50
C ASP A 27 -6.24 -40.43 23.05
N ILE A 28 -5.31 -40.31 24.00
CA ILE A 28 -4.87 -39.02 24.54
C ILE A 28 -4.18 -38.18 23.45
N LEU A 29 -3.28 -38.80 22.67
CA LEU A 29 -2.60 -38.14 21.55
C LEU A 29 -3.59 -37.65 20.48
N ARG A 30 -4.64 -38.43 20.19
CA ARG A 30 -5.69 -38.04 19.23
C ARG A 30 -6.50 -36.84 19.69
N GLU A 31 -6.88 -36.77 20.97
CA GLU A 31 -7.60 -35.60 21.50
C GLU A 31 -6.71 -34.34 21.52
N GLN A 32 -5.41 -34.47 21.77
CA GLN A 32 -4.46 -33.35 21.67
C GLN A 32 -4.34 -32.81 20.24
N ILE A 33 -4.27 -33.70 19.25
CA ILE A 33 -4.25 -33.34 17.82
C ILE A 33 -5.54 -32.58 17.46
N LYS A 34 -6.70 -33.12 17.83
CA LYS A 34 -8.01 -32.50 17.58
C LYS A 34 -8.14 -31.11 18.21
N ALA A 35 -7.66 -30.92 19.44
CA ALA A 35 -7.67 -29.62 20.10
C ALA A 35 -6.82 -28.58 19.34
N LYS A 36 -5.65 -28.98 18.85
CA LYS A 36 -4.75 -28.14 18.04
C LYS A 36 -5.35 -27.80 16.67
N GLU A 37 -6.08 -28.71 16.06
CA GLU A 37 -6.80 -28.47 14.80
C GLU A 37 -7.92 -27.44 14.94
N GLU A 38 -8.65 -27.49 16.05
CA GLU A 38 -9.66 -26.45 16.36
C GLU A 38 -9.01 -25.09 16.63
N GLU A 39 -7.80 -25.04 17.21
CA GLU A 39 -7.02 -23.80 17.34
C GLU A 39 -6.63 -23.23 15.97
N ILE A 40 -6.13 -24.08 15.06
CA ILE A 40 -5.82 -23.69 13.66
C ILE A 40 -7.04 -23.11 12.96
N LYS A 41 -8.21 -23.76 13.08
CA LYS A 41 -9.45 -23.30 12.45
C LYS A 41 -9.88 -21.91 12.93
N LYS A 42 -9.69 -21.60 14.22
CA LYS A 42 -9.94 -20.27 14.77
C LYS A 42 -8.97 -19.22 14.20
N LEU A 43 -7.68 -19.56 14.16
CA LEU A 43 -6.64 -18.69 13.61
C LEU A 43 -6.85 -18.41 12.11
N GLU A 44 -7.35 -19.38 11.34
CA GLU A 44 -7.70 -19.20 9.92
C GLU A 44 -8.86 -18.22 9.73
N ALA A 45 -9.91 -18.34 10.56
CA ALA A 45 -11.01 -17.38 10.54
C ALA A 45 -10.54 -15.96 10.89
N GLU A 46 -9.63 -15.81 11.86
CA GLU A 46 -9.00 -14.53 12.18
C GLU A 46 -8.12 -14.01 11.02
N GLU A 47 -7.33 -14.88 10.39
CA GLU A 47 -6.47 -14.51 9.26
C GLU A 47 -7.33 -13.97 8.09
N ILE A 48 -8.44 -14.64 7.76
CA ILE A 48 -9.38 -14.21 6.72
C ILE A 48 -9.95 -12.82 7.06
N LYS A 49 -10.43 -12.63 8.29
CA LYS A 49 -10.96 -11.34 8.76
C LYS A 49 -9.94 -10.20 8.60
N TYR A 50 -8.68 -10.43 8.98
CA TYR A 50 -7.64 -9.41 8.84
C TYR A 50 -7.18 -9.20 7.39
N LYS A 51 -7.21 -10.24 6.55
CA LYS A 51 -6.99 -10.11 5.09
C LYS A 51 -8.08 -9.27 4.42
N GLU A 52 -9.34 -9.50 4.75
CA GLU A 52 -10.46 -8.68 4.26
C GLU A 52 -10.33 -7.22 4.70
N ALA A 53 -9.99 -6.98 5.97
CA ALA A 53 -9.72 -5.64 6.48
C ALA A 53 -8.55 -4.96 5.74
N LEU A 54 -7.46 -5.69 5.47
CA LEU A 54 -6.32 -5.20 4.71
C LEU A 54 -6.71 -4.84 3.26
N VAL A 55 -7.46 -5.68 2.57
CA VAL A 55 -7.97 -5.40 1.21
C VAL A 55 -8.88 -4.16 1.23
N GLY A 56 -9.75 -4.04 2.24
CA GLY A 56 -10.56 -2.84 2.46
C GLY A 56 -9.71 -1.57 2.59
N LYS A 57 -8.62 -1.61 3.36
CA LYS A 57 -7.68 -0.49 3.49
C LYS A 57 -6.90 -0.18 2.24
N GLN A 58 -6.47 -1.19 1.48
CA GLN A 58 -5.82 -0.99 0.18
C GLN A 58 -6.76 -0.32 -0.83
N ASN A 59 -8.05 -0.69 -0.83
CA ASN A 59 -9.06 -0.01 -1.64
C ASN A 59 -9.27 1.44 -1.18
N GLN A 60 -9.32 1.70 0.13
CA GLN A 60 -9.32 3.08 0.65
C GLN A 60 -8.08 3.85 0.20
N ALA A 61 -6.87 3.28 0.30
CA ALA A 61 -5.65 3.90 -0.19
C ALA A 61 -5.69 4.23 -1.69
N LYS A 62 -6.32 3.37 -2.51
CA LYS A 62 -6.57 3.65 -3.92
C LYS A 62 -7.49 4.85 -4.12
N THR A 63 -8.58 4.96 -3.36
CA THR A 63 -9.46 6.16 -3.42
C THR A 63 -8.76 7.43 -2.92
N LEU A 64 -7.90 7.30 -1.90
CA LEU A 64 -7.08 8.41 -1.43
C LEU A 64 -6.03 8.83 -2.45
N LYS A 65 -5.55 7.93 -3.32
CA LYS A 65 -4.63 8.27 -4.41
C LYS A 65 -5.25 9.30 -5.36
N ASP A 66 -6.52 9.17 -5.68
CA ASP A 66 -7.25 10.12 -6.53
C ASP A 66 -7.46 11.47 -5.84
N GLN A 67 -7.75 11.45 -4.53
CA GLN A 67 -7.81 12.66 -3.71
C GLN A 67 -6.45 13.36 -3.62
N ILE A 68 -5.36 12.61 -3.41
CA ILE A 68 -3.99 13.14 -3.40
C ILE A 68 -3.63 13.73 -4.76
N ALA A 69 -4.00 13.08 -5.87
CA ALA A 69 -3.78 13.63 -7.21
C ALA A 69 -4.54 14.95 -7.42
N THR A 70 -5.75 15.07 -6.86
CA THR A 70 -6.53 16.30 -6.87
C THR A 70 -5.84 17.40 -6.06
N ILE A 71 -5.39 17.09 -4.84
CA ILE A 71 -4.61 18.01 -3.99
C ILE A 71 -3.32 18.45 -4.68
N ASP A 72 -2.60 17.54 -5.33
CA ASP A 72 -1.37 17.86 -6.06
C ASP A 72 -1.63 18.84 -7.22
N ASN A 73 -2.73 18.63 -7.95
CA ASN A 73 -3.16 19.57 -8.98
C ASN A 73 -3.53 20.95 -8.41
N GLN A 74 -4.20 21.00 -7.26
CA GLN A 74 -4.52 22.25 -6.56
C GLN A 74 -3.25 22.97 -6.08
N ILE A 75 -2.29 22.25 -5.48
CA ILE A 75 -1.00 22.80 -5.07
C ILE A 75 -0.26 23.38 -6.28
N LYS A 76 -0.22 22.65 -7.41
CA LYS A 76 0.45 23.10 -8.65
C LYS A 76 -0.19 24.38 -9.21
N ARG A 77 -1.52 24.48 -9.17
CA ARG A 77 -2.25 25.70 -9.56
C ARG A 77 -1.90 26.87 -8.64
N LEU A 78 -1.99 26.68 -7.32
CA LEU A 78 -1.62 27.71 -6.34
C LEU A 78 -0.17 28.19 -6.48
N GLN A 79 0.77 27.28 -6.77
CA GLN A 79 2.17 27.64 -7.00
C GLN A 79 2.36 28.47 -8.28
N THR A 80 1.62 28.16 -9.35
CA THR A 80 1.60 28.97 -10.57
C THR A 80 1.04 30.36 -10.27
N ASP A 81 -0.07 30.44 -9.54
CA ASP A 81 -0.69 31.71 -9.14
C ASP A 81 0.21 32.55 -8.24
N LEU A 82 0.98 31.91 -7.36
CA LEU A 82 2.00 32.58 -6.53
C LEU A 82 3.07 33.23 -7.41
N LYS A 83 3.59 32.51 -8.42
CA LYS A 83 4.57 33.07 -9.37
C LYS A 83 4.01 34.26 -10.14
N ILE A 84 2.77 34.15 -10.61
CA ILE A 84 2.08 35.24 -11.31
C ILE A 84 1.90 36.45 -10.37
N THR A 85 1.46 36.21 -9.14
CA THR A 85 1.26 37.27 -8.12
C THR A 85 2.59 37.95 -7.80
N GLN A 86 3.67 37.19 -7.65
CA GLN A 86 5.01 37.74 -7.41
C GLN A 86 5.51 38.59 -8.58
N ALA A 87 5.28 38.16 -9.82
CA ALA A 87 5.62 38.93 -11.00
C ALA A 87 4.81 40.24 -11.09
N LYS A 88 3.53 40.20 -10.73
CA LYS A 88 2.69 41.41 -10.63
C LYS A 88 3.21 42.37 -9.56
N ILE A 89 3.57 41.87 -8.38
CA ILE A 89 4.19 42.67 -7.30
C ILE A 89 5.46 43.38 -7.82
N SER A 90 6.37 42.64 -8.45
CA SER A 90 7.62 43.23 -8.98
C SER A 90 7.36 44.28 -10.06
N LYS A 91 6.36 44.05 -10.92
CA LYS A 91 5.92 45.05 -11.91
C LYS A 91 5.36 46.30 -11.23
N THR A 92 4.44 46.16 -10.27
CA THR A 92 3.82 47.28 -9.55
C THR A 92 4.85 48.08 -8.74
N GLU A 93 5.80 47.40 -8.07
CA GLU A 93 6.91 48.05 -7.37
C GLU A 93 7.81 48.85 -8.34
N SER A 94 8.07 48.32 -9.53
CA SER A 94 8.82 49.03 -10.58
C SER A 94 8.08 50.29 -11.06
N ASN A 95 6.76 50.20 -11.24
CA ASN A 95 5.93 51.34 -11.62
C ASN A 95 5.91 52.41 -10.52
N ILE A 96 5.74 52.02 -9.25
CA ILE A 96 5.81 52.96 -8.12
C ILE A 96 7.16 53.71 -8.13
N ASN A 97 8.27 53.00 -8.36
CA ASN A 97 9.58 53.64 -8.45
C ASN A 97 9.70 54.63 -9.62
N LEU A 98 9.10 54.32 -10.78
CA LEU A 98 9.06 55.23 -11.93
C LEU A 98 8.25 56.49 -11.61
N HIS A 99 7.04 56.34 -11.06
CA HIS A 99 6.20 57.47 -10.66
C HIS A 99 6.87 58.32 -9.58
N SER A 100 7.51 57.69 -8.59
CA SER A 100 8.24 58.40 -7.53
C SER A 100 9.37 59.28 -8.08
N ARG A 101 10.11 58.80 -9.10
CA ARG A 101 11.12 59.62 -9.80
C ARG A 101 10.48 60.77 -10.56
N ALA A 102 9.42 60.51 -11.32
CA ALA A 102 8.71 61.54 -12.08
C ALA A 102 8.13 62.63 -11.17
N ILE A 103 7.52 62.25 -10.03
CA ILE A 103 7.03 63.16 -8.99
C ILE A 103 8.18 64.06 -8.48
N LYS A 104 9.35 63.47 -8.21
CA LYS A 104 10.53 64.22 -7.73
C LYS A 104 11.04 65.22 -8.77
N GLU A 105 11.13 64.80 -10.03
CA GLU A 105 11.53 65.66 -11.15
C GLU A 105 10.54 66.81 -11.36
N LYS A 106 9.24 66.50 -11.34
CA LYS A 106 8.19 67.50 -11.50
C LYS A 106 8.12 68.48 -10.34
N GLY A 107 8.35 68.01 -9.12
CA GLY A 107 8.50 68.86 -7.94
C GLY A 107 9.68 69.84 -8.08
N LYS A 108 10.81 69.40 -8.67
CA LYS A 108 11.96 70.27 -8.98
C LYS A 108 11.61 71.31 -10.04
N GLU A 109 10.90 70.91 -11.10
CA GLU A 109 10.44 71.82 -12.15
C GLU A 109 9.53 72.92 -11.58
N ILE A 110 8.53 72.55 -10.78
CA ILE A 110 7.61 73.48 -10.11
C ILE A 110 8.37 74.46 -9.21
N LYS A 111 9.35 73.96 -8.44
CA LYS A 111 10.18 74.81 -7.56
C LYS A 111 10.96 75.84 -8.37
N ASN A 112 11.60 75.41 -9.46
CA ASN A 112 12.39 76.30 -10.32
C ASN A 112 11.49 77.37 -10.96
N ARG A 113 10.34 76.98 -11.53
CA ARG A 113 9.38 77.92 -12.14
C ARG A 113 8.84 78.94 -11.14
N LYS A 114 8.50 78.51 -9.92
CA LYS A 114 8.10 79.42 -8.83
C LYS A 114 9.20 80.43 -8.50
N SER A 115 10.46 80.00 -8.46
CA SER A 115 11.60 80.90 -8.23
C SER A 115 11.71 81.95 -9.33
N SER A 116 11.66 81.52 -10.61
CA SER A 116 11.74 82.44 -11.76
C SER A 116 10.58 83.43 -11.79
N ILE A 117 9.34 82.98 -11.57
CA ILE A 117 8.17 83.86 -11.46
C ILE A 117 8.37 84.87 -10.32
N GLY A 118 8.84 84.43 -9.16
CA GLY A 118 9.11 85.31 -8.02
C GLY A 118 10.21 86.35 -8.30
N GLU A 119 11.24 85.99 -9.06
CA GLU A 119 12.28 86.92 -9.51
C GLU A 119 11.72 87.95 -10.50
N THR A 120 10.90 87.52 -11.46
CA THR A 120 10.22 88.42 -12.41
C THR A 120 9.29 89.41 -11.70
N ILE A 121 8.51 88.95 -10.72
CA ILE A 121 7.61 89.83 -9.93
C ILE A 121 8.42 90.85 -9.12
N ARG A 122 9.51 90.43 -8.46
CA ARG A 122 10.39 91.36 -7.73
C ARG A 122 11.08 92.37 -8.66
N PHE A 123 11.44 91.97 -9.87
CA PHE A 123 11.98 92.89 -10.86
C PHE A 123 10.94 93.93 -11.28
N LEU A 124 9.72 93.49 -11.62
CA LEU A 124 8.61 94.37 -11.97
C LEU A 124 8.30 95.37 -10.84
N GLU A 125 8.23 94.91 -9.59
CA GLU A 125 7.97 95.77 -8.42
C GLU A 125 9.02 96.87 -8.24
N ARG A 126 10.31 96.54 -8.46
CA ARG A 126 11.39 97.55 -8.44
C ARG A 126 11.30 98.54 -9.60
N SER A 127 10.83 98.08 -10.76
CA SER A 127 10.69 98.89 -11.97
C SER A 127 9.42 99.76 -11.98
N ASP A 128 8.35 99.37 -11.29
CA ASP A 128 7.06 100.08 -11.22
C ASP A 128 7.11 101.40 -10.43
N ASN A 129 8.21 101.66 -9.71
CA ASN A 129 8.44 102.94 -9.04
C ASN A 129 8.70 104.13 -10.01
N GLU A 130 8.81 103.88 -11.32
CA GLU A 130 8.85 104.93 -12.35
C GLU A 130 7.67 104.78 -13.31
N GLY A 131 6.65 105.64 -13.19
CA GLY A 131 5.49 105.58 -14.08
C GLY A 131 5.86 105.73 -15.57
N LEU A 132 5.07 105.12 -16.47
CA LEU A 132 5.23 105.18 -17.93
C LEU A 132 5.51 106.60 -18.48
N LEU A 133 4.88 107.62 -17.88
CA LEU A 133 5.11 109.03 -18.22
C LEU A 133 6.52 109.51 -17.83
N ALA A 134 7.03 109.10 -16.66
CA ALA A 134 8.38 109.42 -16.20
C ALA A 134 9.44 108.72 -17.06
N LEU A 135 9.16 107.50 -17.51
CA LEU A 135 10.05 106.72 -18.37
C LEU A 135 10.22 107.35 -19.77
N ILE A 136 9.14 107.87 -20.35
CA ILE A 136 9.17 108.65 -21.60
C ILE A 136 10.01 109.92 -21.41
N LEU A 137 9.77 110.66 -20.32
CA LEU A 137 10.44 111.94 -20.03
C LEU A 137 11.95 111.78 -19.71
N LYS A 138 12.38 110.61 -19.22
CA LYS A 138 13.78 110.31 -18.87
C LYS A 138 14.60 109.81 -20.06
N SER A 139 13.93 109.27 -21.09
CA SER A 139 14.60 108.73 -22.28
C SER A 139 15.04 109.84 -23.24
N LYS A 140 16.35 109.98 -23.50
CA LYS A 140 16.91 111.00 -24.42
C LYS A 140 16.63 110.72 -25.91
N LYS A 141 16.20 109.50 -26.25
CA LYS A 141 15.90 109.04 -27.62
C LYS A 141 14.65 108.16 -27.60
N PHE A 142 13.73 108.41 -28.53
CA PHE A 142 12.49 107.63 -28.69
C PHE A 142 12.74 106.12 -28.89
N SER A 143 13.85 105.76 -29.55
CA SER A 143 14.25 104.35 -29.74
C SER A 143 14.51 103.61 -28.43
N SER A 144 15.03 104.29 -27.40
CA SER A 144 15.31 103.68 -26.09
C SER A 144 14.01 103.36 -25.34
N PHE A 145 13.04 104.26 -25.41
CA PHE A 145 11.69 104.02 -24.87
C PHE A 145 11.00 102.83 -25.55
N LEU A 146 11.05 102.75 -26.89
CA LEU A 146 10.47 101.62 -27.62
C LEU A 146 11.08 100.27 -27.22
N SER A 147 12.41 100.21 -27.07
CA SER A 147 13.10 98.99 -26.63
C SER A 147 12.71 98.57 -25.21
N GLU A 148 12.59 99.53 -24.28
CA GLU A 148 12.17 99.27 -22.90
C GLU A 148 10.72 98.75 -22.84
N ASN A 149 9.82 99.37 -23.62
CA ASN A 149 8.43 98.93 -23.71
C ASN A 149 8.29 97.52 -24.34
N GLN A 150 9.07 97.23 -25.39
CA GLN A 150 9.11 95.88 -25.98
C GLN A 150 9.65 94.85 -24.98
N TYR A 151 10.64 95.22 -24.16
CA TYR A 151 11.16 94.37 -23.09
C TYR A 151 10.08 94.08 -22.04
N LEU A 152 9.31 95.08 -21.60
CA LEU A 152 8.20 94.91 -20.64
C LEU A 152 7.08 94.00 -21.20
N ILE A 153 6.70 94.19 -22.48
CA ILE A 153 5.72 93.31 -23.16
C ILE A 153 6.23 91.86 -23.23
N GLY A 154 7.51 91.68 -23.57
CA GLY A 154 8.16 90.36 -23.60
C GLY A 154 8.20 89.71 -22.21
N LEU A 155 8.46 90.50 -21.17
CA LEU A 155 8.51 90.04 -19.79
C LEU A 155 7.12 89.67 -19.26
N GLN A 156 6.09 90.44 -19.57
CA GLN A 156 4.69 90.11 -19.27
C GLN A 156 4.25 88.80 -19.96
N SER A 157 4.59 88.64 -21.25
CA SER A 157 4.29 87.42 -22.01
C SER A 157 5.03 86.20 -21.44
N GLY A 158 6.31 86.38 -21.07
CA GLY A 158 7.12 85.34 -20.41
C GLY A 158 6.58 84.95 -19.03
N LEU A 159 6.09 85.91 -18.25
CA LEU A 159 5.45 85.67 -16.96
C LEU A 159 4.16 84.86 -17.11
N TYR A 160 3.31 85.26 -18.06
CA TYR A 160 2.07 84.53 -18.38
C TYR A 160 2.36 83.09 -18.80
N ASN A 161 3.30 82.88 -19.73
CA ASN A 161 3.67 81.54 -20.21
C ASN A 161 4.25 80.66 -19.08
N ASN A 162 5.05 81.24 -18.18
CA ASN A 162 5.56 80.52 -17.00
C ASN A 162 4.45 80.15 -16.02
N LEU A 163 3.47 81.04 -15.81
CA LEU A 163 2.33 80.77 -14.94
C LEU A 163 1.47 79.63 -15.50
N VAL A 164 1.15 79.66 -16.79
CA VAL A 164 0.41 78.58 -17.47
C VAL A 164 1.16 77.25 -17.35
N SER A 165 2.46 77.25 -17.65
CA SER A 165 3.30 76.05 -17.55
C SER A 165 3.40 75.52 -16.10
N LEU A 166 3.42 76.43 -15.12
CA LEU A 166 3.43 76.06 -13.70
C LEU A 166 2.10 75.40 -13.29
N ILE A 167 0.96 75.95 -13.72
CA ILE A 167 -0.36 75.36 -13.48
C ILE A 167 -0.45 73.98 -14.09
N GLN A 168 -0.01 73.82 -15.35
CA GLN A 168 0.04 72.54 -16.03
C GLN A 168 0.93 71.54 -15.27
N ALA A 169 2.16 71.92 -14.92
CA ALA A 169 3.08 71.06 -14.19
C ALA A 169 2.53 70.63 -12.82
N LYS A 170 1.78 71.51 -12.15
CA LYS A 170 1.10 71.19 -10.89
C LYS A 170 -0.02 70.17 -11.11
N GLY A 171 -0.83 70.32 -12.16
CA GLY A 171 -1.86 69.35 -12.52
C GLY A 171 -1.29 67.96 -12.83
N GLU A 172 -0.20 67.90 -13.61
CA GLU A 172 0.53 66.67 -13.92
C GLU A 172 1.10 66.01 -12.64
N LEU A 173 1.67 66.81 -11.72
CA LEU A 173 2.15 66.30 -10.43
C LEU A 173 1.01 65.71 -9.57
N GLU A 174 -0.13 66.41 -9.48
CA GLU A 174 -1.28 65.94 -8.73
C GLU A 174 -1.83 64.62 -9.29
N GLU A 175 -1.82 64.44 -10.62
CA GLU A 175 -2.20 63.17 -11.25
C GLU A 175 -1.20 62.05 -10.94
N LEU A 176 0.11 62.30 -11.10
CA LEU A 176 1.14 61.30 -10.79
C LEU A 176 1.06 60.80 -9.34
N VAL A 177 0.77 61.69 -8.39
CA VAL A 177 0.59 61.33 -6.97
C VAL A 177 -0.68 60.49 -6.77
N ARG A 178 -1.78 60.80 -7.47
CA ARG A 178 -3.00 59.97 -7.43
C ARG A 178 -2.73 58.56 -7.96
N GLU A 179 -2.07 58.45 -9.11
CA GLU A 179 -1.72 57.17 -9.72
C GLU A 179 -0.77 56.35 -8.83
N GLU A 180 0.26 56.98 -8.25
CA GLU A 180 1.20 56.29 -7.33
C GLU A 180 0.48 55.73 -6.08
N ASN A 181 -0.47 56.49 -5.53
CA ASN A 181 -1.28 56.02 -4.40
C ASN A 181 -2.18 54.84 -4.80
N GLY A 182 -2.77 54.85 -6.00
CA GLY A 182 -3.50 53.72 -6.55
C GLY A 182 -2.64 52.46 -6.66
N LEU A 183 -1.41 52.59 -7.19
CA LEU A 183 -0.45 51.50 -7.29
C LEU A 183 -0.02 50.96 -5.91
N LYS A 184 0.15 51.83 -4.91
CA LYS A 184 0.47 51.41 -3.53
C LYS A 184 -0.65 50.59 -2.88
N ASN A 185 -1.91 50.96 -3.13
CA ASN A 185 -3.06 50.20 -2.67
C ASN A 185 -3.11 48.82 -3.34
N GLU A 186 -2.97 48.77 -4.68
CA GLU A 186 -2.90 47.50 -5.43
C GLU A 186 -1.75 46.61 -4.93
N LEU A 187 -0.57 47.18 -4.65
CA LEU A 187 0.56 46.45 -4.10
C LEU A 187 0.23 45.83 -2.74
N GLY A 188 -0.50 46.54 -1.88
CA GLY A 188 -0.97 46.02 -0.59
C GLY A 188 -1.89 44.81 -0.75
N GLU A 189 -2.87 44.89 -1.66
CA GLU A 189 -3.78 43.80 -1.97
C GLU A 189 -3.05 42.58 -2.54
N LEU A 190 -2.12 42.78 -3.47
CA LEU A 190 -1.30 41.72 -4.04
C LEU A 190 -0.44 41.03 -2.97
N LYS A 191 0.18 41.78 -2.06
CA LYS A 191 0.96 41.22 -0.94
C LYS A 191 0.07 40.44 0.03
N GLY A 192 -1.13 40.93 0.33
CA GLY A 192 -2.13 40.20 1.12
C GLY A 192 -2.53 38.88 0.46
N SER A 193 -2.82 38.91 -0.85
CA SER A 193 -3.14 37.73 -1.65
C SER A 193 -2.01 36.69 -1.64
N LEU A 194 -0.75 37.15 -1.76
CA LEU A 194 0.44 36.29 -1.74
C LEU A 194 0.56 35.53 -0.40
N ILE A 195 0.35 36.20 0.73
CA ILE A 195 0.40 35.59 2.07
C ILE A 195 -0.67 34.50 2.21
N ILE A 196 -1.91 34.80 1.79
CA ILE A 196 -3.03 33.85 1.85
C ILE A 196 -2.74 32.63 0.98
N LYS A 197 -2.32 32.82 -0.27
CA LYS A 197 -1.98 31.72 -1.18
C LYS A 197 -0.85 30.84 -0.65
N ASN A 198 0.19 31.42 -0.04
CA ASN A 198 1.25 30.66 0.60
C ASN A 198 0.73 29.80 1.75
N ARG A 199 -0.15 30.34 2.60
CA ARG A 199 -0.80 29.58 3.68
C ARG A 199 -1.64 28.41 3.14
N LEU A 200 -2.40 28.64 2.06
CA LEU A 200 -3.18 27.58 1.42
C LEU A 200 -2.31 26.42 0.92
N VAL A 201 -1.15 26.72 0.31
CA VAL A 201 -0.19 25.69 -0.12
C VAL A 201 0.32 24.87 1.07
N VAL A 202 0.67 25.52 2.19
CA VAL A 202 1.14 24.82 3.39
C VAL A 202 0.06 23.90 3.95
N ASN A 203 -1.18 24.38 4.07
CA ASN A 203 -2.30 23.60 4.58
C ASN A 203 -2.59 22.37 3.70
N GLN A 204 -2.62 22.55 2.37
CA GLN A 204 -2.84 21.46 1.42
C GLN A 204 -1.74 20.39 1.49
N LYS A 205 -0.47 20.78 1.69
CA LYS A 205 0.62 19.83 1.91
C LYS A 205 0.45 19.04 3.22
N GLN A 206 -0.02 19.69 4.29
CA GLN A 206 -0.24 19.03 5.57
C GLN A 206 -1.40 18.03 5.50
N GLU A 207 -2.50 18.40 4.85
CA GLU A 207 -3.64 17.51 4.62
C GLU A 207 -3.23 16.25 3.84
N LYS A 208 -2.48 16.42 2.74
CA LYS A 208 -1.88 15.31 2.00
C LYS A 208 -1.03 14.38 2.88
N ASN A 209 -0.18 14.95 3.73
CA ASN A 209 0.69 14.16 4.60
C ASN A 209 -0.09 13.36 5.65
N ASN A 210 -1.17 13.94 6.19
CA ASN A 210 -2.03 13.27 7.15
C ASN A 210 -2.74 12.06 6.51
N LEU A 211 -3.30 12.22 5.31
CA LEU A 211 -3.96 11.16 4.54
C LEU A 211 -3.01 9.97 4.25
N LEU A 212 -1.75 10.28 3.90
CA LEU A 212 -0.71 9.27 3.67
C LEU A 212 -0.31 8.50 4.94
N LYS A 213 -0.28 9.19 6.09
CA LYS A 213 0.15 8.60 7.37
C LYS A 213 -0.90 7.63 7.91
N GLU A 214 -2.17 7.99 7.85
CA GLU A 214 -3.26 7.18 8.40
C GLU A 214 -3.40 5.83 7.68
N THR A 215 -3.36 5.83 6.34
CA THR A 215 -3.49 4.61 5.55
C THR A 215 -2.29 3.69 5.65
N LYS A 216 -1.06 4.24 5.53
CA LYS A 216 0.16 3.45 5.58
C LYS A 216 0.36 2.75 6.93
N ASN A 217 0.01 3.41 8.04
CA ASN A 217 0.16 2.83 9.37
C ASN A 217 -0.80 1.66 9.61
N GLN A 218 -2.06 1.79 9.17
CA GLN A 218 -3.06 0.73 9.34
C GLN A 218 -2.73 -0.52 8.50
N GLU A 219 -2.21 -0.34 7.28
CA GLU A 219 -1.75 -1.47 6.44
C GLU A 219 -0.60 -2.24 7.11
N ILE A 220 0.40 -1.53 7.64
CA ILE A 220 1.53 -2.14 8.36
C ILE A 220 1.04 -2.91 9.58
N GLU A 221 0.05 -2.38 10.29
CA GLU A 221 -0.50 -3.01 11.49
C GLU A 221 -1.21 -4.33 11.16
N TYR A 222 -2.06 -4.35 10.13
CA TYR A 222 -2.72 -5.58 9.68
C TYR A 222 -1.73 -6.62 9.13
N GLN A 223 -0.70 -6.19 8.38
CA GLN A 223 0.35 -7.09 7.90
C GLN A 223 1.11 -7.76 9.07
N LYS A 224 1.40 -7.02 10.14
CA LYS A 224 2.02 -7.58 11.35
C LYS A 224 1.13 -8.60 12.05
N ILE A 225 -0.17 -8.34 12.14
CA ILE A 225 -1.13 -9.27 12.75
C ILE A 225 -1.21 -10.57 11.93
N ILE A 226 -1.36 -10.46 10.61
CA ILE A 226 -1.40 -11.62 9.71
C ILE A 226 -0.12 -12.46 9.83
N SER A 227 1.06 -11.81 9.84
CA SER A 227 2.34 -12.51 10.00
C SER A 227 2.44 -13.27 11.33
N LYS A 228 1.97 -12.68 12.44
CA LYS A 228 1.92 -13.36 13.74
C LYS A 228 1.00 -14.58 13.73
N ILE A 229 -0.17 -14.46 13.10
CA ILE A 229 -1.12 -15.57 12.97
C ILE A 229 -0.49 -16.72 12.18
N GLN A 230 0.20 -16.43 11.07
CA GLN A 230 0.89 -17.43 10.25
C GLN A 230 2.01 -18.15 10.99
N ILE A 231 2.80 -17.42 11.78
CA ILE A 231 3.83 -18.01 12.65
C ILE A 231 3.17 -18.98 13.64
N ARG A 232 2.10 -18.57 14.30
CA ARG A 232 1.39 -19.40 15.28
C ARG A 232 0.77 -20.65 14.65
N GLN A 233 0.15 -20.53 13.47
CA GLN A 233 -0.40 -21.67 12.74
C GLN A 233 0.68 -22.72 12.46
N ALA A 234 1.87 -22.29 12.06
CA ALA A 234 2.98 -23.20 11.77
C ALA A 234 3.57 -23.86 13.02
N GLU A 235 3.63 -23.16 14.15
CA GLU A 235 3.99 -23.76 15.44
C GLU A 235 3.00 -24.89 15.81
N ILE A 236 1.69 -24.64 15.66
CA ILE A 236 0.67 -25.65 15.98
C ILE A 236 0.76 -26.84 15.02
N GLN A 237 1.01 -26.59 13.74
CA GLN A 237 1.22 -27.65 12.74
C GLN A 237 2.45 -28.51 13.05
N LYS A 238 3.54 -27.89 13.56
CA LYS A 238 4.70 -28.61 14.06
C LYS A 238 4.32 -29.58 15.18
N ASP A 239 3.57 -29.08 16.16
CA ASP A 239 3.15 -29.87 17.31
C ASP A 239 2.26 -31.04 16.87
N ILE A 240 1.33 -30.80 15.94
CA ILE A 240 0.50 -31.87 15.35
C ILE A 240 1.39 -32.93 14.70
N PHE A 241 2.38 -32.52 13.90
CA PHE A 241 3.31 -33.45 13.25
C PHE A 241 4.12 -34.29 14.26
N GLU A 242 4.59 -33.69 15.35
CA GLU A 242 5.29 -34.41 16.42
C GLU A 242 4.38 -35.41 17.15
N LEU A 243 3.13 -35.02 17.44
CA LEU A 243 2.12 -35.90 18.03
C LEU A 243 1.75 -37.06 17.10
N GLU A 244 1.63 -36.78 15.80
CA GLU A 244 1.44 -37.81 14.78
C GLU A 244 2.64 -38.76 14.70
N ASN A 245 3.88 -38.27 14.79
CA ASN A 245 5.05 -39.15 14.79
C ASN A 245 5.10 -40.05 16.03
N LYS A 246 4.64 -39.57 17.19
CA LYS A 246 4.51 -40.43 18.38
C LYS A 246 3.48 -41.55 18.14
N LEU A 247 2.35 -41.24 17.51
CA LEU A 247 1.40 -42.24 17.02
C LEU A 247 2.03 -43.20 15.98
N ARG A 248 3.03 -42.76 15.21
CA ARG A 248 3.78 -43.61 14.24
C ARG A 248 4.80 -44.54 14.90
N GLY A 249 5.21 -44.33 16.15
CA GLY A 249 6.20 -45.17 16.84
C GLY A 249 5.73 -46.61 17.09
N GLU A 250 4.43 -46.88 16.96
CA GLU A 250 3.80 -48.18 17.24
C GLU A 250 3.03 -48.72 16.02
N VAL A 251 3.63 -48.72 14.81
CA VAL A 251 2.92 -49.29 13.64
C VAL A 251 2.93 -50.83 13.71
N GLY A 252 1.95 -51.39 14.41
CA GLY A 252 1.57 -52.80 14.27
C GLY A 252 1.11 -53.09 12.83
N GLY A 253 1.68 -54.13 12.21
CA GLY A 253 1.24 -54.63 10.91
C GLY A 253 1.91 -54.01 9.67
N VAL A 254 3.08 -53.37 9.81
CA VAL A 254 3.91 -53.00 8.64
C VAL A 254 4.45 -54.29 7.99
N PRO A 255 4.21 -54.54 6.70
CA PRO A 255 4.85 -55.63 5.97
C PRO A 255 6.37 -55.51 6.07
N LYS A 256 7.12 -56.61 6.17
CA LYS A 256 8.60 -56.52 6.21
C LYS A 256 9.12 -55.84 4.93
N PRO A 257 10.15 -54.98 5.02
CA PRO A 257 10.85 -54.43 3.85
C PRO A 257 11.15 -55.49 2.80
N ARG A 258 10.82 -55.21 1.54
CA ARG A 258 11.04 -56.11 0.41
C ARG A 258 11.29 -55.27 -0.84
N PRO A 259 12.57 -55.01 -1.18
CA PRO A 259 12.92 -54.31 -2.42
C PRO A 259 12.25 -54.96 -3.63
N GLY A 260 11.73 -54.15 -4.54
CA GLY A 260 10.98 -54.61 -5.71
C GLY A 260 9.54 -55.04 -5.47
N ALA A 261 9.00 -54.91 -4.25
CA ALA A 261 7.58 -55.11 -4.00
C ALA A 261 6.69 -54.04 -4.65
N LEU A 262 7.25 -52.86 -4.94
CA LEU A 262 6.61 -51.75 -5.62
C LEU A 262 7.43 -51.37 -6.87
N ALA A 263 6.75 -51.19 -8.01
CA ALA A 263 7.36 -50.61 -9.20
C ALA A 263 7.47 -49.09 -9.07
N TRP A 264 8.45 -48.50 -9.74
CA TRP A 264 8.58 -47.06 -9.84
C TRP A 264 7.32 -46.44 -10.48
N PRO A 265 6.69 -45.44 -9.83
CA PRO A 265 5.44 -44.86 -10.31
C PRO A 265 5.62 -43.93 -11.51
N VAL A 266 6.84 -43.41 -11.71
CA VAL A 266 7.22 -42.55 -12.82
C VAL A 266 8.73 -42.69 -13.06
N LEU A 267 9.16 -42.54 -14.31
CA LEU A 267 10.57 -42.42 -14.66
C LEU A 267 10.98 -40.96 -14.52
N GLY A 268 11.85 -40.67 -13.55
CA GLY A 268 12.29 -39.31 -13.25
C GLY A 268 13.50 -39.27 -12.34
N ARG A 269 13.95 -38.06 -12.04
CA ARG A 269 15.07 -37.81 -11.12
C ARG A 269 14.52 -37.64 -9.70
N ILE A 270 15.06 -38.39 -8.75
CA ILE A 270 14.77 -38.16 -7.33
C ILE A 270 15.29 -36.77 -6.95
N THR A 271 14.40 -35.89 -6.52
CA THR A 271 14.74 -34.54 -6.04
C THR A 271 14.82 -34.48 -4.52
N GLN A 272 14.09 -35.37 -3.83
CA GLN A 272 14.14 -35.45 -2.37
C GLN A 272 13.81 -36.86 -1.86
N GLY A 273 14.59 -37.38 -0.91
CA GLY A 273 14.37 -38.69 -0.28
C GLY A 273 13.45 -38.64 0.95
N TYR A 274 13.04 -39.80 1.43
CA TYR A 274 12.26 -39.95 2.66
C TYR A 274 13.11 -39.70 3.91
N GLY A 275 12.50 -39.13 4.95
CA GLY A 275 13.13 -38.96 6.25
C GLY A 275 13.44 -37.50 6.60
N PRO A 276 14.28 -37.26 7.62
CA PRO A 276 14.57 -35.91 8.08
C PRO A 276 15.15 -35.01 6.98
N THR A 277 14.64 -33.80 6.83
CA THR A 277 15.02 -32.87 5.76
C THR A 277 14.96 -31.42 6.23
N SER A 278 15.78 -30.55 5.64
CA SER A 278 15.73 -29.09 5.81
C SER A 278 14.92 -28.40 4.70
N VAL A 279 14.49 -29.14 3.66
CA VAL A 279 13.96 -28.59 2.40
C VAL A 279 12.43 -28.54 2.37
N THR A 280 11.71 -29.45 3.05
CA THR A 280 10.24 -29.32 3.20
C THR A 280 9.82 -28.16 4.11
N GLY A 281 10.80 -27.49 4.74
CA GLY A 281 10.62 -26.33 5.61
C GLY A 281 10.69 -24.98 4.90
N PHE A 282 10.33 -24.88 3.62
CA PHE A 282 10.49 -23.63 2.84
C PHE A 282 9.75 -22.40 3.42
N TYR A 283 8.91 -22.55 4.46
CA TYR A 283 8.42 -21.40 5.25
C TYR A 283 8.34 -21.58 6.77
N ASN A 284 8.83 -22.67 7.36
CA ASN A 284 9.01 -22.76 8.81
C ASN A 284 9.84 -23.98 9.20
N ASP A 285 10.66 -23.82 10.24
CA ASP A 285 11.48 -24.84 10.94
C ASP A 285 10.69 -26.05 11.50
N ALA A 286 9.40 -26.13 11.18
CA ALA A 286 8.41 -27.06 11.68
C ALA A 286 8.34 -28.40 10.91
N TYR A 287 8.58 -28.39 9.59
CA TYR A 287 8.48 -29.60 8.76
C TYR A 287 9.88 -30.14 8.44
N ARG A 288 10.46 -30.82 9.43
CA ARG A 288 11.81 -31.41 9.33
C ARG A 288 11.82 -32.86 8.88
N PHE A 289 10.73 -33.38 8.31
CA PHE A 289 10.65 -34.77 7.85
C PHE A 289 9.80 -34.88 6.60
N HIS A 290 10.35 -35.54 5.60
CA HIS A 290 9.72 -35.82 4.33
C HIS A 290 9.08 -37.20 4.38
N ASN A 291 7.76 -37.26 4.32
CA ASN A 291 7.02 -38.51 4.48
C ASN A 291 6.88 -39.34 3.19
N GLY A 292 7.57 -38.94 2.11
CA GLY A 292 7.58 -39.64 0.83
C GLY A 292 8.92 -39.48 0.10
N VAL A 293 8.91 -39.73 -1.19
CA VAL A 293 10.02 -39.45 -2.12
C VAL A 293 9.50 -38.55 -3.24
N ASP A 294 10.27 -37.50 -3.55
CA ASP A 294 9.95 -36.58 -4.64
C ASP A 294 10.72 -36.99 -5.88
N ILE A 295 9.98 -37.20 -6.97
CA ILE A 295 10.49 -37.65 -8.26
C ILE A 295 10.08 -36.62 -9.30
N ALA A 296 11.04 -35.85 -9.80
CA ALA A 296 10.79 -34.87 -10.85
C ALA A 296 10.81 -35.55 -12.23
N ALA A 297 9.72 -35.39 -12.99
CA ALA A 297 9.66 -35.67 -14.41
C ALA A 297 9.17 -34.43 -15.17
N TYR A 298 8.69 -34.61 -16.41
CA TYR A 298 8.10 -33.51 -17.16
C TYR A 298 6.63 -33.34 -16.77
N TYR A 299 6.12 -32.10 -16.80
CA TYR A 299 4.69 -31.84 -16.57
C TYR A 299 3.85 -32.68 -17.55
N GLY A 300 2.87 -33.42 -17.04
CA GLY A 300 2.07 -34.34 -17.85
C GLY A 300 2.69 -35.73 -18.03
N ALA A 301 3.82 -36.04 -17.40
CA ALA A 301 4.35 -37.40 -17.40
C ALA A 301 3.33 -38.39 -16.82
N PRO A 302 3.16 -39.59 -17.43
CA PRO A 302 2.21 -40.57 -16.93
C PRO A 302 2.65 -41.11 -15.57
N ILE A 303 1.74 -41.03 -14.58
CA ILE A 303 1.92 -41.62 -13.26
C ILE A 303 1.20 -42.95 -13.22
N MET A 304 1.92 -44.00 -12.88
CA MET A 304 1.47 -45.38 -12.90
C MET A 304 1.31 -45.95 -11.49
N SER A 305 0.37 -46.89 -11.33
CA SER A 305 0.24 -47.61 -10.07
C SER A 305 1.44 -48.53 -9.83
N SER A 306 2.07 -48.41 -8.65
CA SER A 306 3.26 -49.18 -8.27
C SER A 306 3.00 -50.67 -8.05
N LEU A 307 1.76 -51.07 -7.79
CA LEU A 307 1.37 -52.46 -7.59
C LEU A 307 -0.14 -52.62 -7.86
N ASP A 308 -0.60 -53.84 -8.14
CA ASP A 308 -2.02 -54.15 -8.23
C ASP A 308 -2.77 -53.71 -6.95
N GLY A 309 -3.96 -53.16 -7.12
CA GLY A 309 -4.72 -52.66 -5.98
C GLY A 309 -6.07 -52.07 -6.33
N ILE A 310 -6.68 -51.42 -5.33
CA ILE A 310 -7.95 -50.71 -5.45
C ILE A 310 -7.70 -49.26 -5.05
N VAL A 311 -8.21 -48.32 -5.85
CA VAL A 311 -8.16 -46.88 -5.52
C VAL A 311 -8.98 -46.66 -4.23
N ALA A 312 -8.28 -46.41 -3.13
CA ALA A 312 -8.85 -46.28 -1.81
C ALA A 312 -9.47 -44.89 -1.60
N ALA A 313 -8.85 -43.86 -2.15
CA ALA A 313 -9.32 -42.49 -2.07
C ALA A 313 -8.71 -41.63 -3.19
N VAL A 314 -9.39 -40.53 -3.50
CA VAL A 314 -8.85 -39.45 -4.33
C VAL A 314 -9.19 -38.11 -3.67
N GLY A 315 -8.37 -37.09 -3.90
CA GLY A 315 -8.62 -35.78 -3.34
C GLY A 315 -8.01 -34.65 -4.14
N ASP A 316 -8.38 -33.43 -3.76
CA ASP A 316 -7.85 -32.19 -4.30
C ASP A 316 -7.74 -31.16 -3.17
N ASN A 317 -6.52 -30.72 -2.89
CA ASN A 317 -6.21 -29.69 -1.90
C ASN A 317 -5.93 -28.31 -2.50
N GLY A 318 -6.19 -28.11 -3.80
CA GLY A 318 -5.94 -26.85 -4.50
C GLY A 318 -4.48 -26.44 -4.45
N LYS A 319 -4.18 -25.30 -3.82
CA LYS A 319 -2.82 -24.74 -3.66
C LYS A 319 -2.12 -25.15 -2.35
N TYR A 320 -2.72 -26.08 -1.61
CA TYR A 320 -2.24 -26.50 -0.29
C TYR A 320 -1.75 -27.96 -0.34
N VAL A 321 -0.81 -28.29 0.55
CA VAL A 321 -0.29 -29.65 0.80
C VAL A 321 -0.11 -30.44 -0.50
N TYR A 322 -0.92 -31.46 -0.76
CA TYR A 322 -0.74 -32.44 -1.84
C TYR A 322 -1.39 -32.09 -3.19
N GLY A 323 -2.18 -31.02 -3.29
CA GLY A 323 -2.91 -30.72 -4.53
C GLY A 323 -3.86 -31.86 -4.92
N LYS A 324 -3.92 -32.21 -6.21
CA LYS A 324 -4.66 -33.39 -6.66
C LYS A 324 -3.86 -34.65 -6.34
N TRP A 325 -4.54 -35.66 -5.79
CA TRP A 325 -3.90 -36.91 -5.41
C TRP A 325 -4.79 -38.14 -5.58
N VAL A 326 -4.15 -39.30 -5.67
CA VAL A 326 -4.75 -40.64 -5.72
C VAL A 326 -4.08 -41.51 -4.66
N ALA A 327 -4.85 -42.30 -3.92
CA ALA A 327 -4.33 -43.32 -3.01
C ALA A 327 -4.78 -44.71 -3.46
N VAL A 328 -3.86 -45.67 -3.57
CA VAL A 328 -4.12 -47.05 -3.98
C VAL A 328 -3.77 -47.99 -2.83
N ARG A 329 -4.76 -48.77 -2.37
CA ARG A 329 -4.56 -49.82 -1.37
C ARG A 329 -4.20 -51.13 -2.07
N HIS A 330 -3.14 -51.77 -1.61
CA HIS A 330 -2.61 -53.00 -2.18
C HIS A 330 -2.86 -54.21 -1.26
N ASN A 331 -2.85 -55.40 -1.84
CA ASN A 331 -3.10 -56.65 -1.11
C ASN A 331 -1.96 -57.06 -0.18
N ASN A 332 -0.79 -56.44 -0.29
CA ASN A 332 0.39 -56.71 0.54
C ASN A 332 0.40 -55.93 1.86
N GLY A 333 -0.65 -55.18 2.19
CA GLY A 333 -0.73 -54.38 3.41
C GLY A 333 -0.17 -52.96 3.27
N LEU A 334 0.19 -52.51 2.06
CA LEU A 334 0.63 -51.14 1.77
C LEU A 334 -0.45 -50.31 1.07
N THR A 335 -0.49 -49.02 1.36
CA THR A 335 -1.22 -48.03 0.57
C THR A 335 -0.23 -47.04 -0.02
N THR A 336 -0.25 -46.84 -1.34
CA THR A 336 0.58 -45.84 -2.03
C THR A 336 -0.21 -44.57 -2.30
N LEU A 337 0.41 -43.41 -2.14
CA LEU A 337 -0.16 -42.09 -2.40
C LEU A 337 0.65 -41.39 -3.49
N TYR A 338 -0.06 -40.83 -4.47
CA TYR A 338 0.48 -40.14 -5.63
C TYR A 338 -0.10 -38.72 -5.64
N THR A 339 0.74 -37.69 -5.52
CA THR A 339 0.28 -36.30 -5.31
C THR A 339 0.83 -35.31 -6.33
N HIS A 340 0.41 -34.05 -6.21
CA HIS A 340 0.75 -32.95 -7.10
C HIS A 340 0.31 -33.16 -8.55
N LEU A 341 -0.68 -34.03 -8.75
CA LEU A 341 -1.12 -34.45 -10.08
C LEU A 341 -1.72 -33.25 -10.84
N SER A 342 -1.49 -33.18 -12.14
CA SER A 342 -2.20 -32.24 -13.01
C SER A 342 -3.62 -32.72 -13.26
N GLU A 343 -3.77 -34.03 -13.46
CA GLU A 343 -5.06 -34.70 -13.68
C GLU A 343 -5.05 -36.15 -13.14
N ARG A 344 -6.24 -36.65 -12.77
CA ARG A 344 -6.45 -38.02 -12.27
C ARG A 344 -7.26 -38.79 -13.31
N THR A 345 -6.91 -40.04 -13.59
CA THR A 345 -7.60 -40.85 -14.61
C THR A 345 -8.41 -42.00 -14.02
N VAL A 346 -8.55 -42.04 -12.69
CA VAL A 346 -9.22 -43.11 -11.95
C VAL A 346 -10.17 -42.58 -10.89
N ASN A 347 -11.15 -43.42 -10.53
CA ASN A 347 -12.15 -43.13 -9.50
C ASN A 347 -11.98 -44.03 -8.26
N ILE A 348 -12.50 -43.59 -7.12
CA ILE A 348 -12.54 -44.38 -5.87
C ILE A 348 -13.23 -45.73 -6.14
N GLY A 349 -12.66 -46.81 -5.62
CA GLY A 349 -13.16 -48.18 -5.77
C GLY A 349 -12.71 -48.87 -7.07
N GLN A 350 -12.06 -48.16 -7.99
CA GLN A 350 -11.56 -48.76 -9.23
C GLN A 350 -10.37 -49.70 -8.95
N SER A 351 -10.41 -50.91 -9.52
CA SER A 351 -9.25 -51.80 -9.56
C SER A 351 -8.22 -51.31 -10.57
N VAL A 352 -6.95 -51.31 -10.18
CA VAL A 352 -5.81 -50.90 -11.01
C VAL A 352 -4.75 -51.99 -11.02
N ARG A 353 -4.08 -52.16 -12.15
CA ARG A 353 -2.92 -53.05 -12.29
C ARG A 353 -1.61 -52.28 -12.11
N GLN A 354 -0.56 -52.97 -11.69
CA GLN A 354 0.80 -52.43 -11.72
C GLN A 354 1.11 -51.90 -13.13
N GLY A 355 1.67 -50.69 -13.20
CA GLY A 355 1.97 -50.02 -14.48
C GLY A 355 0.77 -49.35 -15.15
N GLN A 356 -0.45 -49.50 -14.64
CA GLN A 356 -1.61 -48.79 -15.17
C GLN A 356 -1.53 -47.30 -14.84
N ILE A 357 -1.77 -46.44 -15.84
CA ILE A 357 -1.82 -44.99 -15.66
C ILE A 357 -3.01 -44.61 -14.77
N ILE A 358 -2.73 -43.88 -13.69
CA ILE A 358 -3.71 -43.40 -12.70
C ILE A 358 -3.80 -41.88 -12.62
N GLY A 359 -2.88 -41.17 -13.29
CA GLY A 359 -2.89 -39.71 -13.39
C GLY A 359 -1.69 -39.22 -14.17
N TYR A 360 -1.52 -37.90 -14.17
CA TYR A 360 -0.41 -37.22 -14.83
C TYR A 360 0.30 -36.28 -13.87
N GLU A 361 1.62 -36.19 -13.98
CA GLU A 361 2.44 -35.29 -13.18
C GLU A 361 1.99 -33.84 -13.37
N GLY A 362 2.00 -33.06 -12.30
CA GLY A 362 1.58 -31.68 -12.34
C GLY A 362 2.35 -30.80 -11.36
N SER A 363 1.73 -29.69 -11.01
CA SER A 363 2.26 -28.74 -10.02
C SER A 363 1.14 -28.19 -9.16
N THR A 364 0.16 -29.05 -8.85
CA THR A 364 -0.92 -28.70 -7.92
C THR A 364 -0.43 -28.87 -6.48
N GLY A 365 -1.08 -28.20 -5.52
CA GLY A 365 -0.66 -28.23 -4.12
C GLY A 365 0.45 -27.24 -3.82
N PHE A 366 1.18 -27.49 -2.72
CA PHE A 366 2.22 -26.60 -2.23
C PHE A 366 3.59 -27.00 -2.80
N VAL A 367 3.87 -26.61 -4.05
CA VAL A 367 5.09 -27.00 -4.78
C VAL A 367 5.71 -25.83 -5.54
N THR A 368 7.02 -25.91 -5.79
CA THR A 368 7.80 -24.90 -6.55
C THR A 368 8.00 -25.27 -8.02
N GLY A 369 7.64 -26.49 -8.41
CA GLY A 369 7.72 -26.96 -9.80
C GLY A 369 7.22 -28.40 -9.95
N PRO A 370 7.12 -28.91 -11.19
CA PRO A 370 6.61 -30.25 -11.45
C PRO A 370 7.43 -31.35 -10.79
N HIS A 371 6.77 -32.19 -10.00
CA HIS A 371 7.27 -33.46 -9.46
C HIS A 371 6.11 -34.30 -8.93
N LEU A 372 6.32 -35.62 -8.87
CA LEU A 372 5.50 -36.53 -8.08
C LEU A 372 6.05 -36.60 -6.66
N HIS A 373 5.22 -36.32 -5.66
CA HIS A 373 5.49 -36.74 -4.29
C HIS A 373 4.80 -38.08 -4.03
N PHE A 374 5.60 -39.12 -3.77
CA PHE A 374 5.18 -40.50 -3.62
C PHE A 374 5.35 -40.97 -2.18
N THR A 375 4.25 -41.27 -1.50
CA THR A 375 4.27 -41.78 -0.13
C THR A 375 3.80 -43.23 -0.07
N VAL A 376 4.43 -44.02 0.79
CA VAL A 376 3.98 -45.38 1.14
C VAL A 376 3.49 -45.37 2.58
N TYR A 377 2.26 -45.82 2.81
CA TYR A 377 1.65 -45.97 4.13
C TYR A 377 1.44 -47.44 4.48
N SER A 378 1.45 -47.76 5.78
CA SER A 378 0.82 -48.99 6.26
C SER A 378 -0.71 -48.90 6.10
N THR A 379 -1.32 -49.87 5.43
CA THR A 379 -2.77 -49.90 5.15
C THR A 379 -3.60 -49.77 6.43
N ASN A 380 -3.16 -50.38 7.54
CA ASN A 380 -3.89 -50.37 8.81
C ASN A 380 -4.00 -48.98 9.43
N THR A 381 -3.11 -48.07 9.05
CA THR A 381 -3.07 -46.70 9.60
C THR A 381 -3.55 -45.65 8.62
N PHE A 382 -3.72 -46.02 7.35
CA PHE A 382 -4.14 -45.10 6.30
C PHE A 382 -5.59 -44.68 6.54
N ARG A 383 -5.80 -43.38 6.59
CA ARG A 383 -7.12 -42.75 6.69
C ARG A 383 -7.12 -41.45 5.93
N VAL A 384 -8.31 -40.98 5.58
CA VAL A 384 -8.51 -39.67 4.96
C VAL A 384 -9.35 -38.84 5.89
N GLU A 385 -8.85 -37.66 6.25
CA GLU A 385 -9.56 -36.71 7.09
C GLU A 385 -9.91 -35.47 6.27
N ASN A 386 -11.13 -34.97 6.39
CA ASN A 386 -11.54 -33.75 5.70
C ASN A 386 -11.03 -32.52 6.46
N ARG A 387 -10.21 -31.71 5.78
CA ARG A 387 -9.74 -30.40 6.25
C ARG A 387 -10.46 -29.30 5.47
N TRP A 388 -10.30 -28.04 5.90
CA TRP A 388 -10.86 -26.89 5.18
C TRP A 388 -10.28 -26.74 3.77
N PHE A 389 -9.06 -27.22 3.55
CA PHE A 389 -8.41 -27.31 2.24
C PHE A 389 -8.70 -28.65 1.55
N GLY A 390 -9.75 -29.39 1.94
CA GLY A 390 -10.15 -30.65 1.31
C GLY A 390 -9.63 -31.91 2.02
N PRO A 391 -9.83 -33.09 1.43
CA PRO A 391 -9.46 -34.37 2.03
C PRO A 391 -7.93 -34.51 2.13
N LEU A 392 -7.43 -34.87 3.30
CA LEU A 392 -6.01 -35.05 3.59
C LEU A 392 -5.73 -36.52 3.91
N PRO A 393 -4.88 -37.22 3.13
CA PRO A 393 -4.42 -38.56 3.44
C PRO A 393 -3.43 -38.52 4.60
N LEU A 394 -3.70 -39.32 5.63
CA LEU A 394 -2.89 -39.46 6.83
C LEU A 394 -2.62 -40.94 7.10
N GLY A 395 -1.50 -41.22 7.76
CA GLY A 395 -1.13 -42.58 8.15
C GLY A 395 0.33 -42.69 8.55
N GLY A 396 0.71 -43.87 9.04
CA GLY A 396 2.10 -44.23 9.27
C GLY A 396 2.83 -44.39 7.95
N SER A 397 3.47 -43.32 7.49
CA SER A 397 4.35 -43.36 6.34
C SER A 397 5.58 -44.19 6.66
N ILE A 398 6.06 -44.93 5.69
CA ILE A 398 7.28 -45.74 5.76
C ILE A 398 8.18 -45.37 4.58
N ASN A 399 9.47 -45.69 4.69
CA ASN A 399 10.44 -45.35 3.66
C ASN A 399 10.12 -46.03 2.32
N PRO A 400 9.76 -45.30 1.25
CA PRO A 400 9.45 -45.91 -0.05
C PRO A 400 10.62 -46.71 -0.64
N PHE A 401 11.87 -46.33 -0.34
CA PHE A 401 13.07 -47.03 -0.81
C PHE A 401 13.19 -48.47 -0.30
N ASP A 402 12.51 -48.82 0.80
CA ASP A 402 12.50 -50.18 1.35
C ASP A 402 11.68 -51.17 0.50
N TYR A 403 10.86 -50.65 -0.42
CA TYR A 403 9.91 -51.43 -1.22
C TYR A 403 10.03 -51.21 -2.74
N LEU A 404 10.57 -50.06 -3.16
CA LEU A 404 10.83 -49.79 -4.58
C LEU A 404 11.93 -50.72 -5.12
N LEU A 405 11.85 -51.03 -6.42
CA LEU A 405 12.83 -51.87 -7.14
C LEU A 405 14.17 -51.15 -7.34
#